data_AF-K2CAB5-F1
#
_entry.id   AF-K2CAB5-F1
#
_cell.length_a   1.000
_cell.length_b   1.000
_cell.length_c   1.000
_cell.angle_alpha   90.00
_cell.angle_beta   90.00
_cell.angle_gamma   90.00
#
_symmetry.space_group_name_H-M   'P 1'
#
loop_
_entity.id
_entity.type
_entity.pdbx_description
1 polymer ?
#
loop_
_entity_poly.entity_id
_entity_poly.type
_entity_poly.pdbx_seq_one_letter_code
_entity_poly.pdbx_strand_id
1 'polypeptide(L)' 'MTRKILLAPSILSADFARMAEELKAVEDSGADWVHVDVMDGHFVPNLTFGPPLIKAFRKHSRLPFDVHLMIESPERWLEA' A
#
# COMPACT_ATOMS: atom_id res chain seq x y z
N MET A 1 25.22 9.80 -10.46
CA MET A 1 24.22 10.26 -9.47
C MET A 1 23.92 9.10 -8.55
N THR A 2 24.05 9.25 -7.23
CA THR A 2 23.62 8.23 -6.28
C THR A 2 22.12 8.36 -6.06
N ARG A 3 21.35 7.27 -6.23
CA ARG A 3 19.91 7.28 -5.92
C ARG A 3 19.74 7.40 -4.40
N LYS A 4 18.77 8.23 -3.98
CA LYS A 4 18.36 8.32 -2.57
C LYS A 4 17.82 6.95 -2.14
N ILE A 5 18.23 6.47 -0.96
CA ILE A 5 17.63 5.30 -0.31
C ILE A 5 16.23 5.71 0.18
N LEU A 6 15.22 4.90 -0.13
CA LEU A 6 13.84 5.13 0.30
C LEU A 6 13.40 4.04 1.26
N LEU A 7 12.63 4.42 2.29
CA LEU A 7 11.97 3.49 3.20
C LEU A 7 10.47 3.50 2.96
N ALA A 8 9.91 2.31 2.69
CA ALA A 8 8.49 2.13 2.38
C ALA A 8 7.90 0.99 3.25
N PRO A 9 7.40 1.28 4.46
CA PRO A 9 6.76 0.27 5.31
C PRO A 9 5.53 -0.34 4.62
N SER A 10 5.41 -1.66 4.63
CA SER A 10 4.23 -2.37 4.10
C SER A 10 3.09 -2.34 5.11
N ILE A 11 1.92 -1.86 4.68
CA ILE A 11 0.71 -1.85 5.50
C ILE A 11 0.03 -3.20 5.61
N LEU A 12 0.52 -4.22 4.89
CA LEU A 12 0.03 -5.59 5.06
C LEU A 12 0.28 -6.11 6.48
N SER A 13 1.32 -5.59 7.15
CA SER A 13 1.68 -5.94 8.53
C SER A 13 0.99 -5.07 9.60
N ALA A 14 0.18 -4.08 9.20
CA ALA A 14 -0.47 -3.13 10.11
C ALA A 14 -1.77 -3.69 10.72
N ASP A 15 -2.26 -3.07 11.80
CA ASP A 15 -3.60 -3.35 12.30
C ASP A 15 -4.67 -2.68 11.41
N PHE A 16 -5.34 -3.48 10.59
CA PHE A 16 -6.39 -3.02 9.68
C PHE A 16 -7.58 -2.38 10.39
N ALA A 17 -7.85 -2.71 11.65
CA ALA A 17 -8.92 -2.09 12.42
C ALA A 17 -8.60 -0.63 12.79
N ARG A 18 -7.32 -0.24 12.71
CA ARG A 18 -6.80 1.07 13.12
C ARG A 18 -5.99 1.75 12.01
N MET A 19 -6.31 1.47 10.74
CA MET A 19 -5.52 1.97 9.60
C MET A 19 -5.25 3.48 9.58
N ALA A 20 -6.18 4.30 10.07
CA ALA A 20 -5.96 5.74 10.14
C ALA A 20 -4.80 6.11 11.09
N GLU A 21 -4.69 5.40 12.22
CA GLU A 21 -3.62 5.58 13.20
C GLU A 21 -2.30 4.98 12.70
N GLU A 22 -2.35 3.78 12.12
CA GLU A 22 -1.18 3.11 11.53
C GLU A 22 -0.52 3.95 10.43
N LEU A 23 -1.32 4.51 9.52
CA LEU A 23 -0.83 5.37 8.45
C LEU A 23 -0.24 6.68 8.97
N LYS A 24 -0.85 7.26 10.03
CA LYS A 24 -0.30 8.45 10.67
C LYS A 24 1.03 8.15 11.35
N ALA A 25 1.14 7.01 12.03
CA ALA A 25 2.37 6.57 12.69
C ALA A 25 3.51 6.34 11.67
N VAL A 26 3.20 5.73 10.51
CA VAL A 26 4.17 5.58 9.42
C VAL A 26 4.62 6.94 8.90
N GLU A 27 3.71 7.88 8.67
CA GLU A 27 4.06 9.24 8.22
C GLU A 27 4.92 9.98 9.24
N ASP A 28 4.58 9.90 10.53
CA ASP A 28 5.33 10.55 11.62
C ASP A 28 6.70 9.92 11.87
N SER A 29 6.91 8.67 11.46
CA SER A 29 8.21 7.99 11.55
C SER A 29 9.26 8.54 10.57
N GLY A 30 8.84 9.35 9.60
CA GLY A 30 9.70 9.87 8.54
C GLY A 30 9.90 8.90 7.39
N ALA A 31 9.01 7.92 7.22
CA ALA A 31 8.98 7.05 6.04
C ALA A 31 8.83 7.88 4.76
N ASP A 32 9.45 7.40 3.67
CA ASP A 32 9.33 8.07 2.39
C ASP A 32 7.99 7.75 1.75
N TRP A 33 7.63 6.46 1.67
CA TRP A 33 6.42 5.93 1.02
C TRP A 33 5.65 4.97 1.93
N VAL A 34 4.42 4.65 1.53
CA VAL A 34 3.63 3.55 2.11
C VAL A 34 3.56 2.44 1.06
N HIS A 35 4.05 1.25 1.39
CA HIS A 35 3.99 0.10 0.49
C HIS A 35 2.65 -0.63 0.66
N VAL A 36 1.98 -0.92 -0.45
CA VAL A 36 0.62 -1.47 -0.50
C VAL A 36 0.59 -2.71 -1.37
N ASP A 37 0.44 -3.86 -0.73
CA ASP A 37 0.42 -5.17 -1.40
C ASP A 37 -1.02 -5.58 -1.79
N VAL A 38 -1.31 -5.57 -3.09
CA VAL A 38 -2.59 -6.03 -3.65
C VAL A 38 -2.41 -7.45 -4.18
N MET A 39 -3.15 -8.40 -3.61
CA MET A 39 -3.10 -9.83 -3.97
C MET A 39 -4.50 -10.32 -4.32
N ASP A 40 -4.64 -11.23 -5.30
CA ASP A 40 -5.92 -11.70 -5.83
C ASP A 40 -6.23 -13.19 -5.56
N GLY A 41 -5.36 -13.90 -4.83
CA GLY A 41 -5.49 -15.33 -4.58
C GLY A 41 -5.16 -16.24 -5.78
N HIS A 42 -4.86 -15.68 -6.94
CA HIS A 42 -4.56 -16.42 -8.18
C HIS A 42 -3.06 -16.34 -8.51
N PHE A 43 -2.52 -15.13 -8.59
CA PHE A 43 -1.08 -14.92 -8.84
C PHE A 43 -0.24 -15.33 -7.63
N VAL A 44 -0.77 -15.11 -6.43
CA VAL A 44 -0.22 -15.58 -5.16
C VAL A 44 -1.33 -16.25 -4.33
N PRO A 45 -1.03 -17.26 -3.49
CA PRO A 45 -2.03 -18.00 -2.72
C PRO A 45 -2.49 -17.23 -1.46
N ASN A 46 -2.75 -15.93 -1.60
CA ASN A 46 -3.28 -15.07 -0.55
C ASN A 46 -4.14 -13.95 -1.17
N LEU A 47 -5.12 -13.45 -0.43
CA LEU A 47 -6.02 -12.37 -0.85
C LEU A 47 -5.93 -11.24 0.17
N THR A 48 -5.63 -10.03 -0.30
CA THR A 48 -5.54 -8.84 0.57
C THR A 48 -6.75 -7.93 0.36
N PHE A 49 -6.61 -6.86 -0.40
CA PHE A 49 -7.62 -5.85 -0.65
C PHE A 49 -7.34 -5.11 -1.96
N GLY A 50 -8.36 -4.44 -2.49
CA GLY A 50 -8.30 -3.75 -3.78
C GLY A 50 -8.50 -2.23 -3.72
N PRO A 51 -8.75 -1.59 -4.87
CA PRO A 51 -8.88 -0.13 -5.01
C PRO A 51 -9.86 0.54 -4.03
N PRO A 52 -11.02 -0.04 -3.67
CA PRO A 52 -11.92 0.60 -2.70
C PRO A 52 -11.29 0.86 -1.33
N LEU A 53 -10.47 -0.09 -0.84
CA LEU A 53 -9.75 0.08 0.43
C LEU A 53 -8.59 1.06 0.28
N ILE A 54 -7.84 0.99 -0.82
CA ILE A 54 -6.76 1.95 -1.11
C ILE A 54 -7.30 3.38 -1.12
N LYS A 55 -8.47 3.61 -1.74
CA LYS A 55 -9.17 4.90 -1.77
C LYS A 55 -9.62 5.35 -0.38
N ALA A 56 -10.03 4.42 0.49
CA ALA A 56 -10.35 4.74 1.88
C ALA A 56 -9.09 5.15 2.65
N PHE A 57 -8.00 4.38 2.53
CA PHE A 57 -6.71 4.62 3.19
C PHE A 57 -6.05 5.92 2.74
N ARG A 58 -6.18 6.29 1.47
CA ARG A 58 -5.56 7.50 0.89
C ARG A 58 -5.93 8.78 1.65
N LYS A 59 -7.08 8.82 2.32
CA LYS A 59 -7.54 9.96 3.12
C LYS A 59 -6.73 10.18 4.40
N HIS A 60 -5.94 9.20 4.82
CA HIS A 60 -5.30 9.16 6.15
C HIS A 60 -3.77 9.31 6.12
N SER A 61 -3.14 9.46 4.95
CA SER A 61 -1.72 9.80 4.86
C SER A 61 -1.44 10.70 3.65
N ARG A 62 -0.40 11.53 3.72
CA ARG A 62 0.08 12.33 2.59
C ARG A 62 1.18 11.65 1.80
N LEU A 63 1.81 10.62 2.36
CA LEU A 63 2.90 9.89 1.71
C LEU A 63 2.43 9.27 0.37
N PRO A 64 3.33 9.16 -0.63
CA PRO A 64 3.07 8.38 -1.83
C PRO A 64 2.76 6.92 -1.47
N PHE A 65 1.79 6.34 -2.17
CA PHE A 65 1.46 4.92 -2.05
C PHE A 65 2.17 4.18 -3.18
N ASP A 66 3.06 3.27 -2.80
CA ASP A 66 3.75 2.34 -3.69
C ASP A 66 2.91 1.07 -3.79
N VAL A 67 2.12 0.96 -4.86
CA VAL A 67 1.14 -0.11 -5.03
C VAL A 67 1.76 -1.28 -5.80
N HIS A 68 1.92 -2.39 -5.10
CA HIS A 68 2.46 -3.64 -5.62
C HIS A 68 1.31 -4.56 -6.04
N LEU A 69 1.12 -4.67 -7.35
CA LEU A 69 0.08 -5.50 -7.97
C LEU A 69 0.58 -6.95 -8.12
N MET A 70 0.33 -7.78 -7.11
CA MET A 70 0.53 -9.24 -7.14
C MET A 70 -0.77 -9.93 -7.59
N ILE A 71 -1.20 -9.61 -8.81
CA ILE A 71 -2.47 -10.06 -9.38
C ILE A 71 -2.30 -10.52 -10.82
N GLU A 72 -3.21 -11.37 -11.29
CA GLU A 72 -3.36 -11.71 -12.69
C GLU A 72 -3.97 -10.54 -13.47
N SER A 73 -3.48 -10.32 -14.70
CA SER A 73 -3.93 -9.24 -15.59
C SER A 73 -3.94 -7.83 -14.94
N PRO A 74 -2.80 -7.33 -14.42
CA PRO A 74 -2.72 -6.05 -13.72
C PRO A 74 -3.13 -4.84 -14.58
N GLU A 75 -3.01 -4.93 -15.91
CA GLU A 75 -3.43 -3.89 -16.86
C GLU A 75 -4.90 -3.48 -16.69
N ARG A 76 -5.76 -4.39 -16.19
CA ARG A 76 -7.19 -4.13 -15.97
C ARG A 76 -7.46 -3.16 -14.82
N TRP A 77 -6.46 -2.86 -14.00
CA TRP A 77 -6.60 -2.11 -12.75
C TRP A 77 -5.92 -0.74 -12.77
N LEU A 78 -5.32 -0.34 -13.90
CA LEU A 78 -4.57 0.92 -14.01
C LEU A 78 -5.44 2.18 -13.88
N GLU A 79 -6.72 2.09 -14.22
CA GLU A 79 -7.70 3.21 -14.17
C GLU A 79 -8.59 3.17 -12.92
N ALA A 80 -8.30 2.28 -11.97
CA ALA A 80 -9.16 1.98 -10.83
C ALA A 80 -9.06 2.99 -9.66
#